data_AF-A0A1F8BZS4-F1
#
_entry.id   AF-A0A1F8BZS4-F1
#
_cell.length_a   1.000
_cell.length_b   1.000
_cell.length_c   1.000
_cell.angle_alpha   90.00
_cell.angle_beta   90.00
_cell.angle_gamma   90.00
#
_symmetry.space_group_name_H-M   'P 1'
#
loop_
_entity.id
_entity.type
_entity.pdbx_description
1 polymer ?
#
loop_
_entity_poly.entity_id
_entity_poly.type
_entity_poly.pdbx_seq_one_letter_code
_entity_poly.pdbx_strand_id
1 'polypeptide(L)'
;MDIRKLLGKHKIVPDPMKDQFFLEDEGIIQKIVGFADLTRKDIVLEIGAGVGNLTAALAQKARKVVANLPYSLVELFLRQYLYQHENQLIKNSLREGIIKYEKLVHSNKVTKNEARKIISESKIAKKLLERPPDSREVYNAVDKKFT
;
A
#
# COMPACT_ATOMS: atom_id res chain seq x y z
N MET A 1 -12.94 -19.02 -6.47
CA MET A 1 -13.45 -18.38 -7.72
C MET A 1 -12.51 -18.76 -8.86
N ASP A 2 -13.03 -19.08 -10.03
CA ASP A 2 -12.21 -19.40 -11.21
C ASP A 2 -11.58 -18.12 -11.79
N ILE A 3 -10.30 -17.88 -11.43
CA ILE A 3 -9.54 -16.70 -11.87
C ILE A 3 -9.33 -16.73 -13.37
N ARG A 4 -9.02 -17.90 -13.96
CA ARG A 4 -8.67 -18.01 -15.37
C ARG A 4 -9.84 -17.59 -16.25
N LYS A 5 -11.06 -18.02 -15.88
CA LYS A 5 -12.29 -17.59 -16.54
C LYS A 5 -12.55 -16.09 -16.39
N LEU A 6 -12.30 -15.52 -15.21
CA LEU A 6 -12.47 -14.09 -14.95
C LEU A 6 -11.49 -13.25 -15.79
N LEU A 7 -10.20 -13.58 -15.78
CA LEU A 7 -9.17 -12.90 -16.56
C LEU A 7 -9.47 -12.97 -18.06
N GLY A 8 -9.87 -14.14 -18.56
CA GLY A 8 -10.26 -14.34 -19.96
C GLY A 8 -11.47 -13.49 -20.36
N LYS A 9 -12.52 -13.45 -19.53
CA LYS A 9 -13.72 -12.62 -19.77
C LYS A 9 -13.38 -11.13 -19.89
N HIS A 10 -12.44 -10.65 -19.07
CA HIS A 10 -12.05 -9.25 -19.02
C HIS A 10 -10.83 -8.90 -19.89
N LYS A 11 -10.30 -9.87 -20.66
CA LYS A 11 -9.10 -9.72 -21.49
C LYS A 11 -7.89 -9.18 -20.71
N ILE A 12 -7.77 -9.59 -19.44
CA ILE A 12 -6.65 -9.21 -18.58
C ILE A 12 -5.54 -10.25 -18.77
N VAL A 13 -4.36 -9.79 -19.17
CA VAL A 13 -3.14 -10.60 -19.21
C VAL A 13 -2.28 -10.18 -18.02
N PRO A 14 -1.97 -11.11 -17.08
CA PRO A 14 -1.05 -10.81 -15.99
C PRO A 14 0.30 -10.33 -16.55
N ASP A 15 0.84 -9.26 -15.98
CA ASP A 15 2.14 -8.69 -16.35
C ASP A 15 3.20 -9.03 -15.28
N PRO A 16 4.10 -10.01 -15.52
CA PRO A 16 5.15 -10.37 -14.58
C PRO A 16 6.13 -9.22 -14.29
N MET A 17 6.29 -8.26 -15.22
CA MET A 17 7.16 -7.08 -14.99
C MET A 17 6.54 -6.11 -13.97
N LYS A 18 5.24 -6.24 -13.69
CA LYS A 18 4.51 -5.47 -12.68
C LYS A 18 4.15 -6.30 -11.44
N ASP A 19 4.83 -7.45 -11.26
CA ASP A 19 4.63 -8.38 -10.15
C ASP A 19 3.17 -8.87 -10.01
N GLN A 20 2.47 -9.03 -11.14
CA GLN A 20 1.09 -9.50 -11.14
C GLN A 20 1.02 -11.03 -11.15
N PHE A 21 1.09 -11.63 -9.96
CA PHE A 21 0.83 -13.05 -9.75
C PHE A 21 -0.48 -13.23 -8.97
N PHE A 22 -1.40 -14.05 -9.50
CA PHE A 22 -2.72 -14.26 -8.90
C PHE A 22 -2.81 -15.62 -8.21
N LEU A 23 -3.15 -15.60 -6.92
CA LEU A 23 -3.31 -16.83 -6.12
C LEU A 23 -4.62 -17.56 -6.45
N GLU A 24 -4.52 -18.71 -7.13
CA GLU A 24 -5.67 -19.57 -7.48
C GLU A 24 -5.87 -20.78 -6.57
N ASP A 25 -4.84 -21.22 -5.86
CA ASP A 25 -4.92 -22.40 -5.00
C ASP A 25 -5.74 -22.12 -3.74
N GLU A 26 -6.94 -22.71 -3.68
CA GLU A 26 -7.86 -22.54 -2.55
C GLU A 26 -7.31 -23.14 -1.24
N GLY A 27 -6.52 -24.20 -1.30
CA GLY A 27 -5.89 -24.81 -0.12
C GLY A 27 -4.86 -23.89 0.53
N ILE A 28 -4.05 -23.21 -0.28
CA ILE A 28 -3.12 -22.18 0.21
C ILE A 28 -3.89 -20.99 0.79
N ILE A 29 -4.95 -20.53 0.12
CA ILE A 29 -5.79 -19.43 0.62
C ILE A 29 -6.34 -19.77 2.02
N GLN A 30 -6.92 -20.96 2.20
CA GLN A 30 -7.48 -21.36 3.49
C GLN A 30 -6.40 -21.50 4.57
N LYS A 31 -5.19 -21.97 4.23
CA LYS A 31 -4.06 -21.99 5.17
C LYS A 31 -3.68 -20.58 5.61
N ILE A 32 -3.53 -19.63 4.67
CA ILE A 32 -3.21 -18.22 4.98
C ILE A 32 -4.25 -17.64 5.93
N VAL A 33 -5.54 -17.78 5.61
CA VAL A 33 -6.63 -17.27 6.44
C VAL A 33 -6.67 -17.95 7.81
N GLY A 34 -6.40 -19.26 7.87
CA GLY A 34 -6.32 -20.01 9.12
C GLY A 34 -5.17 -19.56 10.03
N PHE A 35 -3.99 -19.28 9.46
CA PHE A 35 -2.85 -18.76 10.21
C PHE A 35 -3.05 -17.32 10.68
N ALA A 36 -3.87 -16.53 9.98
CA ALA A 36 -4.12 -15.14 10.34
C ALA A 36 -4.98 -14.97 11.61
N ASP A 37 -5.61 -16.05 12.10
CA ASP A 37 -6.43 -16.10 13.33
C ASP A 37 -7.40 -14.92 13.49
N LEU A 38 -8.08 -14.58 12.39
CA LEU A 38 -8.93 -13.40 12.32
C LEU A 38 -10.30 -13.62 12.95
N THR A 39 -10.82 -12.58 13.58
CA THR A 39 -12.16 -12.53 14.17
C THR A 39 -13.00 -11.40 13.56
N ARG A 40 -14.31 -11.42 13.87
CA ARG A 40 -15.25 -10.36 13.48
C ARG A 40 -15.02 -9.01 14.15
N LYS A 41 -13.96 -8.86 14.96
CA LYS A 41 -13.52 -7.58 15.52
C LYS A 41 -12.46 -6.90 14.65
N ASP A 42 -11.78 -7.65 13.79
CA ASP A 42 -10.59 -7.20 13.08
C ASP A 42 -10.92 -6.44 11.80
N ILE A 43 -10.10 -5.42 11.53
CA ILE A 43 -10.08 -4.70 10.25
C ILE A 43 -8.76 -5.04 9.57
N VAL A 44 -8.84 -5.65 8.39
CA VAL A 44 -7.68 -6.13 7.64
C VAL A 44 -7.37 -5.16 6.50
N LEU A 45 -6.10 -4.77 6.37
CA LEU A 45 -5.60 -4.10 5.18
C LEU A 45 -4.91 -5.15 4.29
N GLU A 46 -5.41 -5.33 3.08
CA GLU A 46 -4.79 -6.19 2.08
C GLU A 46 -4.08 -5.34 1.02
N ILE A 47 -2.83 -5.69 0.75
CA ILE A 47 -1.97 -5.01 -0.21
C ILE A 47 -1.85 -5.91 -1.44
N GLY A 48 -2.13 -5.37 -2.63
CA GLY A 48 -2.04 -6.16 -3.85
C GLY A 48 -3.17 -7.19 -3.97
N ALA A 49 -4.42 -6.76 -3.72
CA ALA A 49 -5.59 -7.63 -3.72
C ALA A 49 -5.82 -8.39 -5.05
N GLY A 50 -5.21 -7.91 -6.14
CA GLY A 50 -5.30 -8.51 -7.46
C GLY A 50 -6.75 -8.67 -7.91
N VAL A 51 -7.15 -9.90 -8.25
CA VAL A 51 -8.52 -10.26 -8.62
C VAL A 51 -9.44 -10.51 -7.41
N GLY A 52 -8.93 -10.44 -6.19
CA GLY A 52 -9.71 -10.48 -4.94
C GLY A 52 -9.97 -11.86 -4.36
N ASN A 53 -9.24 -12.90 -4.78
CA ASN A 53 -9.42 -14.26 -4.28
C ASN A 53 -9.13 -14.37 -2.76
N LEU A 54 -8.00 -13.81 -2.31
CA LEU A 54 -7.66 -13.76 -0.90
C LEU A 54 -8.56 -12.78 -0.13
N THR A 55 -8.85 -11.61 -0.71
CA THR A 55 -9.81 -10.63 -0.19
C THR A 55 -11.14 -11.27 0.19
N ALA A 56 -11.70 -12.07 -0.72
CA ALA A 56 -12.98 -12.74 -0.50
C ALA A 56 -12.94 -13.74 0.65
N ALA A 57 -11.81 -14.43 0.84
CA ALA A 57 -11.63 -15.37 1.95
C ALA A 57 -11.43 -14.63 3.29
N LEU A 58 -10.62 -13.56 3.31
CA LEU A 58 -10.41 -12.71 4.49
C LEU A 58 -11.72 -12.06 4.97
N ALA A 59 -12.54 -11.57 4.03
CA ALA A 59 -13.82 -10.91 4.34
C ALA A 59 -14.85 -11.83 5.01
N GLN A 60 -14.70 -13.15 4.86
CA GLN A 60 -15.55 -14.12 5.57
C GLN A 60 -15.22 -14.21 7.06
N LYS A 61 -14.01 -13.82 7.49
CA LYS A 61 -13.55 -13.93 8.89
C LYS A 61 -13.46 -12.58 9.59
N ALA A 62 -12.96 -11.56 8.92
CA ALA A 62 -12.76 -10.22 9.46
C ALA A 62 -14.09 -9.43 9.57
N ARG A 63 -14.10 -8.32 10.33
CA ARG A 63 -15.20 -7.33 10.31
C ARG A 63 -15.25 -6.60 8.97
N LYS A 64 -14.08 -6.21 8.48
CA LYS A 64 -13.90 -5.39 7.30
C LYS A 64 -12.54 -5.70 6.70
N VAL A 65 -12.50 -5.84 5.37
CA VAL A 65 -11.25 -5.88 4.61
C VAL A 65 -11.20 -4.63 3.77
N VAL A 66 -10.13 -3.86 3.93
CA VAL A 66 -9.78 -2.75 3.05
C VAL A 66 -8.74 -3.30 2.10
N ALA A 67 -9.14 -3.56 0.87
CA ALA A 67 -8.25 -4.09 -0.15
C ALA A 67 -7.75 -2.94 -1.02
N ASN A 68 -6.45 -2.93 -1.31
CA ASN A 68 -5.87 -1.93 -2.19
C ASN A 68 -5.34 -2.53 -3.49
N LEU A 69 -5.63 -1.84 -4.60
CA LEU A 69 -5.00 -2.02 -5.91
C LEU A 69 -3.65 -1.29 -5.90
N PRO A 70 -2.69 -1.57 -6.82
CA PRO A 70 -1.27 -1.53 -6.49
C PRO A 70 -0.83 -0.11 -6.12
N TYR A 71 -0.61 0.07 -4.82
CA TYR A 71 0.31 1.08 -4.34
C TYR A 71 1.70 0.48 -4.46
N SER A 72 2.66 1.29 -4.89
CA SER A 72 4.05 0.89 -4.75
C SER A 72 4.37 0.66 -3.27
N LEU A 73 5.32 -0.22 -2.96
CA LEU A 73 5.71 -0.47 -1.57
C LEU A 73 6.15 0.82 -0.85
N VAL A 74 6.77 1.75 -1.59
CA VAL A 74 7.15 3.07 -1.08
C VAL A 74 5.94 3.91 -0.73
N GLU A 75 4.91 3.95 -1.58
CA GLU A 75 3.68 4.70 -1.31
C GLU A 75 2.99 4.22 -0.03
N LEU A 76 2.80 2.91 0.10
CA LEU A 76 2.18 2.34 1.29
C LEU A 76 2.99 2.65 2.55
N PHE A 77 4.31 2.48 2.48
CA PHE A 77 5.19 2.77 3.60
C PHE A 77 5.06 4.23 4.03
N LEU A 78 5.07 5.17 3.08
CA LEU A 78 4.97 6.60 3.36
C LEU A 78 3.59 6.98 3.92
N ARG A 79 2.49 6.39 3.41
CA ARG A 79 1.15 6.56 4.01
C ARG A 79 1.11 6.09 5.46
N GLN A 80 1.63 4.91 5.73
CA GLN A 80 1.67 4.34 7.07
C GLN A 80 2.52 5.22 8.00
N TYR A 81 3.66 5.70 7.52
CA TYR A 81 4.52 6.60 8.27
C TYR A 81 3.80 7.91 8.62
N LEU A 82 3.10 8.51 7.65
CA LEU A 82 2.29 9.72 7.90
C LEU A 82 1.20 9.48 8.95
N TYR A 83 0.48 8.37 8.85
CA TYR A 83 -0.55 8.00 9.82
C TYR A 83 0.02 7.85 11.25
N GLN A 84 1.21 7.28 11.40
CA GLN A 84 1.87 7.13 12.70
C GLN A 84 2.41 8.44 13.28
N HIS A 85 2.52 9.50 12.47
CA HIS A 85 3.11 10.78 12.85
C HIS A 85 2.15 11.95 12.59
N GLU A 86 0.88 11.78 12.99
CA GLU A 86 -0.20 12.73 12.74
C GLU A 86 0.04 14.15 13.30
N ASN A 87 0.92 14.30 14.28
CA ASN A 87 1.25 15.59 14.89
C ASN A 87 2.42 16.33 14.21
N GLN A 88 2.98 15.78 13.12
CA GLN A 88 4.09 16.38 12.39
C GLN A 88 3.63 17.00 11.07
N LEU A 89 4.38 17.98 10.58
CA LEU A 89 4.22 18.47 9.22
C LEU A 89 4.54 17.35 8.22
N ILE A 90 3.72 17.22 7.18
CA ILE A 90 3.84 16.19 6.15
C ILE A 90 5.25 16.16 5.53
N LYS A 91 5.89 17.32 5.28
CA LYS A 91 7.26 17.37 4.76
C LYS A 91 8.29 16.68 5.67
N ASN A 92 8.09 16.72 6.98
CA ASN A 92 9.01 16.12 7.95
C ASN A 92 8.81 14.60 7.95
N SER A 93 7.56 14.16 8.04
CA SER A 93 7.20 12.75 8.04
C SER A 93 7.57 12.06 6.73
N LEU A 94 7.32 12.69 5.56
CA LEU A 94 7.76 12.16 4.27
C LEU A 94 9.28 12.04 4.20
N ARG A 95 10.03 13.06 4.66
CA ARG A 95 11.49 13.03 4.62
C ARG A 95 12.04 11.88 5.46
N GLU A 96 11.53 11.71 6.67
CA GLU A 96 11.95 10.61 7.55
C GLU A 96 11.49 9.25 7.02
N GLY A 97 10.28 9.18 6.49
CA GLY A 97 9.71 8.00 5.84
C GLY A 97 10.58 7.53 4.66
N ILE A 98 10.97 8.44 3.75
CA ILE A 98 11.84 8.11 2.60
C ILE A 98 13.19 7.58 3.07
N ILE A 99 13.84 8.25 4.03
CA ILE A 99 15.14 7.82 4.56
C ILE A 99 15.04 6.41 5.18
N LYS A 100 13.96 6.17 5.94
CA LYS A 100 13.72 4.88 6.59
C LYS A 100 13.39 3.79 5.57
N TYR A 101 12.59 4.09 4.55
CA TYR A 101 12.24 3.18 3.48
C TYR A 101 13.49 2.73 2.71
N GLU A 102 14.30 3.67 2.23
CA GLU A 102 15.53 3.37 1.47
C GLU A 102 16.52 2.52 2.28
N LYS A 103 16.65 2.82 3.57
CA LYS A 103 17.50 2.04 4.47
C LYS A 103 16.96 0.62 4.69
N LEU A 104 15.65 0.46 4.88
CA LEU A 104 15.06 -0.84 5.22
C LEU A 104 14.85 -1.74 4.01
N VAL A 105 14.49 -1.17 2.86
CA VAL A 105 14.07 -1.93 1.67
C VAL A 105 15.23 -2.08 0.68
N HIS A 106 16.03 -1.03 0.49
CA HIS A 106 17.13 -1.03 -0.48
C HIS A 106 18.52 -1.11 0.17
N SER A 107 18.61 -1.15 1.50
CA SER A 107 19.88 -1.02 2.24
C SER A 107 20.68 0.23 1.88
N ASN A 108 20.01 1.27 1.36
CA ASN A 108 20.61 2.51 0.89
C ASN A 108 20.55 3.58 1.98
N LYS A 109 21.59 4.42 2.04
CA LYS A 109 21.66 5.52 3.00
C LYS A 109 21.33 6.84 2.31
N VAL A 110 20.07 7.25 2.40
CA VAL A 110 19.61 8.55 1.87
C VAL A 110 19.75 9.65 2.93
N THR A 111 20.29 10.78 2.52
CA THR A 111 20.47 11.97 3.36
C THR A 111 19.18 12.81 3.42
N LYS A 112 19.13 13.73 4.40
CA LYS A 112 18.02 14.69 4.53
C LYS A 112 17.86 15.59 3.29
N ASN A 113 18.93 15.86 2.56
CA ASN A 113 18.88 16.73 1.37
C ASN A 113 18.37 15.98 0.14
N GLU A 114 18.78 14.72 -0.04
CA GLU A 114 18.26 13.86 -1.10
C GLU A 114 16.77 13.57 -0.91
N ALA A 115 16.34 13.24 0.31
CA ALA A 115 14.91 13.06 0.60
C ALA A 115 14.09 14.34 0.34
N ARG A 116 14.64 15.53 0.62
CA ARG A 116 13.99 16.81 0.24
C ARG A 116 13.88 16.98 -1.28
N LYS A 117 14.91 16.59 -2.02
CA LYS A 117 14.90 16.63 -3.49
C LYS A 117 13.80 15.73 -4.05
N ILE A 118 13.71 14.49 -3.57
CA ILE A 118 12.64 13.54 -3.93
C ILE A 118 11.25 14.15 -3.66
N ILE A 119 11.04 14.75 -2.49
CA ILE A 119 9.78 15.43 -2.16
C ILE A 119 9.50 16.60 -3.10
N SER A 120 10.52 17.40 -3.44
CA SER A 120 10.32 18.52 -4.37
C SER A 120 9.94 18.05 -5.79
N GLU A 121 10.51 16.93 -6.23
CA GLU A 121 10.24 16.31 -7.53
C GLU A 121 8.86 15.62 -7.58
N SER A 122 8.32 15.21 -6.42
CA SER A 122 6.97 14.63 -6.31
C SER A 122 5.84 15.60 -6.72
N LYS A 123 6.10 16.91 -6.82
CA LYS A 123 5.09 17.94 -7.15
C LYS A 123 3.88 17.96 -6.19
N ILE A 124 4.02 17.50 -4.95
CA ILE A 124 3.01 17.71 -3.92
C ILE A 124 2.91 19.21 -3.60
N ALA A 125 1.69 19.74 -3.53
CA ALA A 125 1.48 21.16 -3.31
C ALA A 125 2.07 21.61 -1.97
N LYS A 126 2.82 22.73 -1.97
CA LYS A 126 3.46 23.28 -0.76
C LYS A 126 2.48 23.48 0.41
N LYS A 127 1.24 23.90 0.13
CA LYS A 127 0.17 24.06 1.13
C LYS A 127 -0.15 22.78 1.91
N LEU A 128 0.05 21.61 1.28
CA LEU A 128 -0.15 20.30 1.89
C LEU A 128 1.10 19.88 2.66
N LEU A 129 2.30 20.15 2.15
CA LEU A 129 3.55 19.81 2.84
C LEU A 129 3.72 20.52 4.19
N GLU A 130 3.09 21.68 4.37
CA GLU A 130 3.17 22.56 5.54
C GLU A 130 2.02 22.37 6.55
N ARG A 131 1.28 21.27 6.47
CA ARG A 131 0.23 20.92 7.46
C ARG A 131 0.40 19.50 7.99
N PRO A 132 -0.30 19.12 9.07
CA PRO A 132 -0.41 17.73 9.50
C PRO A 132 -1.23 16.86 8.52
N PRO A 133 -1.09 15.51 8.53
CA PRO A 133 -1.87 14.59 7.70
C PRO A 133 -3.30 14.42 8.22
N ASP A 134 -4.06 15.51 8.20
CA ASP A 134 -5.39 15.67 8.80
C ASP A 134 -6.57 15.30 7.87
N SER A 135 -6.28 15.00 6.60
CA SER A 135 -7.30 14.93 5.57
C SER A 135 -6.97 13.94 4.47
N ARG A 136 -8.03 13.40 3.83
CA ARG A 136 -7.90 12.45 2.72
C ARG A 136 -7.19 13.05 1.49
N GLU A 137 -7.22 14.38 1.33
CA GLU A 137 -6.47 15.10 0.28
C GLU A 137 -4.97 14.83 0.38
N VAL A 138 -4.43 14.74 1.60
CA VAL A 138 -3.01 14.47 1.87
C VAL A 138 -2.63 13.09 1.38
N TYR A 139 -3.36 12.06 1.80
CA TYR A 139 -3.08 10.68 1.42
C TYR A 139 -3.16 10.52 -0.09
N ASN A 140 -4.21 11.05 -0.73
CA ASN A 140 -4.33 11.01 -2.19
C ASN A 140 -3.18 11.71 -2.94
N ALA A 141 -2.57 12.73 -2.35
CA ALA A 141 -1.44 13.46 -2.94
C ALA A 141 -0.13 12.64 -2.86
N VAL A 142 0.07 11.89 -1.78
CA VAL A 142 1.17 10.92 -1.68
C VAL A 142 0.93 9.80 -2.69
N ASP A 143 -0.31 9.32 -2.75
CA ASP A 143 -0.68 8.16 -3.55
C ASP A 143 -0.28 8.36 -5.01
N LYS A 144 -0.76 9.45 -5.62
CA LYS A 144 -0.49 9.77 -7.03
C LYS A 144 0.97 9.97 -7.41
N LYS A 145 1.88 10.14 -6.44
CA LYS A 145 3.23 10.67 -6.68
C LYS A 145 4.34 9.70 -6.35
N PHE A 146 4.04 8.68 -5.56
CA PHE A 146 4.99 7.64 -5.21
C PHE A 146 4.60 6.28 -5.82
N THR A 147 3.52 6.17 -6.60
CA THR A 147 3.22 5.00 -7.46
C THR A 147 4.25 4.82 -8.58
#